data_AF-A0A921B9E5-F1
#
_entry.id   AF-A0A921B9E5-F1
#
_cell.length_a   1.000
_cell.length_b   1.000
_cell.length_c   1.000
_cell.angle_alpha   90.00
_cell.angle_beta   90.00
_cell.angle_gamma   90.00
#
_symmetry.space_group_name_H-M   'P 1'
#
loop_
_entity.id
_entity.type
_entity.pdbx_description
1 polymer ?
#
loop_
_entity_poly.entity_id
_entity_poly.type
_entity_poly.pdbx_seq_one_letter_code
_entity_poly.pdbx_strand_id
1 'polypeptide(L)'
;MQLREPLDFYAVTDHGFLMGNVEWWADPSNTTPGTEPFTNLNTLENRTVESIPRRGALFATQVRSLAAGAGVMGTIKYLWTGDQARAISIYSVDKHRSAWKDIIRSAQEHNDPGNFTTFVAYEYTTSTTRSGDNISVLNPFGTGPYEGGNLHRNVIFRGDQVTVEPFSRLKSLNPEDLWTWMDGLRDRGLIRSLFLIIPMALMVKCLN
;
A
#
# COMPACT_ATOMS: atom_id res chain seq x y z
N MET A 1 6.26 -31.55 13.98
CA MET A 1 7.41 -30.73 14.42
C MET A 1 6.83 -29.60 15.25
N GLN A 2 7.19 -29.51 16.53
CA GLN A 2 6.67 -28.50 17.47
C GLN A 2 7.89 -27.72 17.96
N LEU A 3 7.88 -26.39 17.78
CA LEU A 3 9.00 -25.54 18.16
C LEU A 3 9.09 -25.50 19.69
N ARG A 4 10.33 -25.53 20.22
CA ARG A 4 10.57 -25.51 21.68
C ARG A 4 10.30 -24.15 22.31
N GLU A 5 10.32 -23.08 21.51
CA GLU A 5 10.06 -21.70 21.92
C GLU A 5 9.18 -21.01 20.84
N PRO A 6 8.31 -20.05 21.22
CA PRO A 6 7.54 -19.27 20.26
C PRO A 6 8.48 -18.47 19.35
N LEU A 7 8.17 -18.40 18.06
CA LEU A 7 8.84 -17.45 17.16
C LEU A 7 8.26 -16.06 17.44
N ASP A 8 9.00 -15.24 18.18
CA ASP A 8 8.70 -13.82 18.30
C ASP A 8 9.13 -13.11 17.02
N PHE A 9 8.13 -12.72 16.23
CA PHE A 9 8.36 -11.93 15.03
C PHE A 9 7.42 -10.75 14.91
N TYR A 10 7.86 -9.73 14.17
CA TYR A 10 7.07 -8.53 13.95
C TYR A 10 7.27 -7.95 12.55
N ALA A 11 6.21 -7.38 12.00
CA ALA A 11 6.24 -6.63 10.77
C ALA A 11 5.30 -5.43 10.91
N VAL A 12 5.80 -4.24 10.60
CA VAL A 12 4.98 -3.03 10.47
C VAL A 12 4.65 -2.86 9.01
N THR A 13 3.37 -2.79 8.68
CA THR A 13 2.90 -2.61 7.30
C THR A 13 2.06 -1.36 7.16
N ASP A 14 2.21 -0.71 6.02
CA ASP A 14 1.36 0.38 5.55
C ASP A 14 0.80 0.01 4.17
N HIS A 15 -0.29 0.69 3.76
CA HIS A 15 -0.91 0.52 2.46
C HIS A 15 0.08 0.90 1.37
N GLY A 16 0.48 -0.07 0.55
CA GLY A 16 1.47 0.10 -0.49
C GLY A 16 1.14 1.20 -1.52
N PHE A 17 -0.12 1.65 -1.61
CA PHE A 17 -0.52 2.75 -2.50
C PHE A 17 -0.61 4.13 -1.85
N LEU A 18 -0.59 4.24 -0.53
CA LEU A 18 -0.66 5.53 0.20
C LEU A 18 0.59 5.80 1.04
N MET A 19 1.45 4.80 1.19
CA MET A 19 2.67 4.85 1.98
C MET A 19 3.44 6.15 1.75
N GLY A 20 3.69 6.88 2.84
CA GLY A 20 4.37 8.18 2.88
C GLY A 20 3.59 9.38 2.30
N ASN A 21 2.60 9.16 1.46
CA ASN A 21 1.88 10.23 0.77
C ASN A 21 0.89 10.95 1.69
N VAL A 22 0.14 10.22 2.52
CA VAL A 22 -0.84 10.83 3.44
C VAL A 22 -0.14 11.70 4.49
N GLU A 23 1.01 11.24 5.00
CA GLU A 23 1.85 12.03 5.90
C GLU A 23 2.34 13.31 5.21
N TRP A 24 2.85 13.19 3.99
CA TRP A 24 3.29 14.33 3.19
C TRP A 24 2.15 15.32 2.88
N TRP A 25 0.93 14.85 2.60
CA TRP A 25 -0.23 15.71 2.42
C TRP A 25 -0.58 16.51 3.67
N ALA A 26 -0.33 15.91 4.85
CA ALA A 26 -0.58 16.56 6.13
C ALA A 26 0.46 17.60 6.54
N ASP A 27 1.63 17.59 5.91
CA ASP A 27 2.72 18.53 6.16
C ASP A 27 2.30 19.97 5.77
N PRO A 28 2.31 20.94 6.69
CA PRO A 28 1.98 22.34 6.39
C PRO A 28 2.90 23.02 5.38
N SER A 29 4.09 22.47 5.15
CA SER A 29 5.01 22.94 4.11
C SER A 29 4.67 22.41 2.71
N ASN A 30 3.79 21.40 2.61
CA ASN A 30 3.34 20.88 1.33
C ASN A 30 2.31 21.84 0.69
N THR A 31 2.60 22.26 -0.54
CA THR A 31 1.79 23.21 -1.33
C THR A 31 1.19 22.56 -2.58
N THR A 32 1.16 21.22 -2.65
CA THR A 32 0.65 20.50 -3.82
C THR A 32 -0.86 20.70 -3.99
N PRO A 33 -1.32 21.18 -5.16
CA PRO A 33 -2.74 21.38 -5.40
C PRO A 33 -3.56 20.10 -5.22
N GLY A 34 -4.66 20.18 -4.48
CA GLY A 34 -5.54 19.07 -4.15
C GLY A 34 -5.20 18.33 -2.86
N THR A 35 -4.12 18.73 -2.16
CA THR A 35 -3.72 18.15 -0.85
C THR A 35 -4.07 19.05 0.33
N GLU A 36 -4.55 20.27 0.10
CA GLU A 36 -4.88 21.27 1.12
C GLU A 36 -5.86 20.76 2.20
N PRO A 37 -6.87 19.92 1.87
CA PRO A 37 -7.76 19.37 2.89
C PRO A 37 -7.08 18.48 3.94
N PHE A 38 -5.87 17.98 3.66
CA PHE A 38 -5.08 17.11 4.54
C PHE A 38 -4.16 17.87 5.47
N THR A 39 -3.87 19.14 5.19
CA THR A 39 -2.93 19.93 5.97
C THR A 39 -3.29 19.90 7.46
N ASN A 40 -2.28 19.72 8.33
CA ASN A 40 -2.45 19.66 9.78
C ASN A 40 -3.34 18.50 10.28
N LEU A 41 -3.49 17.42 9.51
CA LEU A 41 -4.25 16.25 9.97
C LEU A 41 -3.71 15.62 11.26
N ASN A 42 -2.43 15.81 11.56
CA ASN A 42 -1.77 15.21 12.71
C ASN A 42 -1.62 16.14 13.92
N THR A 43 -2.24 17.34 13.94
CA THR A 43 -2.19 18.23 15.12
C THR A 43 -2.98 17.65 16.30
N LEU A 44 -2.68 18.11 17.52
CA LEU A 44 -3.29 17.57 18.74
C LEU A 44 -4.81 17.78 18.76
N GLU A 45 -5.28 18.90 18.22
CA GLU A 45 -6.70 19.24 18.10
C GLU A 45 -7.47 18.27 17.19
N ASN A 46 -6.76 17.56 16.30
CA ASN A 46 -7.33 16.59 15.36
C ASN A 46 -7.09 15.13 15.79
N ARG A 47 -6.60 14.91 17.02
CA ARG A 47 -6.40 13.58 17.63
C ARG A 47 -7.43 13.29 18.72
N THR A 48 -8.68 13.67 18.47
CA THR A 48 -9.81 13.45 19.39
C THR A 48 -10.89 12.58 18.76
N VAL A 49 -11.81 12.04 19.57
CA VAL A 49 -12.92 11.21 19.08
C VAL A 49 -13.84 12.01 18.15
N GLU A 50 -14.01 13.29 18.44
CA GLU A 50 -14.84 14.23 17.67
C GLU A 50 -14.29 14.49 16.26
N SER A 51 -12.98 14.33 16.07
CA SER A 51 -12.34 14.49 14.76
C SER A 51 -12.55 13.30 13.82
N ILE A 52 -12.89 12.12 14.34
CA ILE A 52 -12.97 10.86 13.58
C ILE A 52 -13.92 10.97 12.38
N PRO A 53 -15.16 11.49 12.50
CA PRO A 53 -16.08 11.58 11.36
C PRO A 53 -15.54 12.45 10.23
N ARG A 54 -14.95 13.61 10.57
CA ARG A 54 -14.36 14.53 9.58
C ARG A 54 -13.19 13.86 8.84
N ARG A 55 -12.30 13.21 9.59
CA ARG A 55 -11.11 12.52 9.02
C ARG A 55 -11.52 11.32 8.16
N GLY A 56 -12.53 10.56 8.60
CA GLY A 56 -13.11 9.47 7.82
C GLY A 56 -13.75 9.94 6.52
N ALA A 57 -14.53 11.03 6.55
CA ALA A 57 -15.13 11.63 5.35
C ALA A 57 -14.06 12.14 4.38
N LEU A 58 -13.01 12.77 4.90
CA LEU A 58 -11.88 13.23 4.09
C LEU A 58 -11.17 12.06 3.41
N PHE A 59 -10.85 11.01 4.16
CA PHE A 59 -10.22 9.79 3.62
C PHE A 59 -11.10 9.11 2.57
N ALA A 60 -12.41 8.98 2.82
CA ALA A 60 -13.34 8.38 1.87
C ALA A 60 -13.44 9.18 0.57
N THR A 61 -13.44 10.51 0.66
CA THR A 61 -13.40 11.41 -0.50
C THR A 61 -12.11 11.20 -1.29
N GLN A 62 -10.98 11.05 -0.60
CA GLN A 62 -9.68 10.88 -1.23
C GLN A 62 -9.49 9.53 -1.92
N VAL A 63 -9.92 8.43 -1.32
CA VAL A 63 -9.88 7.11 -1.97
C VAL A 63 -10.72 7.14 -3.26
N ARG A 64 -11.86 7.82 -3.25
CA ARG A 64 -12.67 8.05 -4.46
C ARG A 64 -11.96 8.94 -5.48
N SER A 65 -11.31 10.01 -5.04
CA SER A 65 -10.56 10.93 -5.91
C SER A 65 -9.31 10.29 -6.50
N LEU A 66 -8.61 9.37 -5.82
CA LEU A 66 -7.49 8.61 -6.39
C LEU A 66 -7.97 7.64 -7.47
N ALA A 67 -9.15 7.03 -7.28
CA ALA A 67 -9.78 6.19 -8.29
C ALA A 67 -10.31 6.98 -9.50
N ALA A 68 -10.52 8.29 -9.36
CA ALA A 68 -11.07 9.18 -10.39
C ALA A 68 -10.06 10.22 -10.93
N GLY A 69 -8.87 10.30 -10.35
CA GLY A 69 -8.00 11.50 -10.36
C GLY A 69 -6.90 11.52 -11.42
N ALA A 70 -7.03 10.72 -12.47
CA ALA A 70 -6.18 10.90 -13.64
C ALA A 70 -6.77 12.06 -14.46
N GLY A 71 -6.15 13.25 -14.37
CA GLY A 71 -6.39 14.30 -15.37
C GLY A 71 -6.04 13.81 -16.78
N VAL A 72 -6.45 14.51 -17.85
CA VAL A 72 -6.26 14.05 -19.25
C VAL A 72 -4.83 13.56 -19.53
N MET A 73 -3.81 14.30 -19.06
CA MET A 73 -2.40 13.90 -19.19
C MET A 73 -2.01 12.69 -18.32
N GLY A 74 -2.60 12.55 -17.13
CA GLY A 74 -2.45 11.37 -16.28
C GLY A 74 -3.04 10.13 -16.94
N THR A 75 -4.22 10.24 -17.55
CA THR A 75 -4.87 9.15 -18.29
C THR A 75 -4.05 8.74 -19.50
N ILE A 76 -3.53 9.70 -20.28
CA ILE A 76 -2.64 9.42 -21.43
C ILE A 76 -1.37 8.69 -20.97
N LYS A 77 -0.75 9.16 -19.88
CA LYS A 77 0.45 8.54 -19.32
C LYS A 77 0.17 7.14 -18.79
N TYR A 78 -0.95 6.93 -18.09
CA TYR A 78 -1.39 5.60 -17.67
C TYR A 78 -1.61 4.66 -18.87
N LEU A 79 -2.30 5.11 -19.92
CA LEU A 79 -2.50 4.32 -21.14
C LEU A 79 -1.18 3.96 -21.83
N TRP A 80 -0.15 4.81 -21.71
CA TRP A 80 1.17 4.56 -22.29
C TRP A 80 2.10 3.71 -21.42
N THR A 81 2.05 3.84 -20.10
CA THR A 81 3.03 3.22 -19.19
C THR A 81 2.45 2.10 -18.33
N GLY A 82 1.13 1.94 -18.29
CA GLY A 82 0.44 1.03 -17.36
C GLY A 82 0.62 1.41 -15.89
N ASP A 83 1.06 2.63 -15.58
CA ASP A 83 1.49 3.03 -14.23
C ASP A 83 0.62 4.18 -13.69
N GLN A 84 -0.37 3.84 -12.86
CA GLN A 84 -1.30 4.84 -12.30
C GLN A 84 -0.63 5.74 -11.28
N ALA A 85 0.41 5.27 -10.57
CA ALA A 85 1.10 6.04 -9.55
C ALA A 85 1.71 7.31 -10.14
N ARG A 86 2.21 7.22 -11.37
CA ARG A 86 2.83 8.35 -12.10
C ARG A 86 1.83 9.27 -12.80
N ALA A 87 0.53 8.94 -12.75
CA ALA A 87 -0.56 9.65 -13.41
C ALA A 87 -1.42 10.49 -12.45
N ILE A 88 -1.30 10.25 -11.15
CA ILE A 88 -2.08 10.90 -10.10
C ILE A 88 -1.32 12.15 -9.62
N SER A 89 -1.92 13.33 -9.75
CA SER A 89 -1.25 14.61 -9.44
C SER A 89 -0.88 14.79 -7.97
N ILE A 90 -1.69 14.25 -7.08
CA ILE A 90 -1.48 14.30 -5.63
C ILE A 90 -0.56 13.18 -5.13
N TYR A 91 -0.04 12.31 -6.01
CA TYR A 91 0.82 11.21 -5.61
C TYR A 91 2.28 11.52 -5.91
N SER A 92 3.14 11.43 -4.90
CA SER A 92 4.59 11.55 -5.01
C SER A 92 5.26 10.19 -4.87
N VAL A 93 5.89 9.74 -5.96
CA VAL A 93 6.73 8.53 -5.98
C VAL A 93 7.94 8.68 -5.06
N ASP A 94 8.49 9.89 -4.92
CA ASP A 94 9.68 10.10 -4.08
C ASP A 94 9.34 10.01 -2.59
N LYS A 95 8.18 10.54 -2.17
CA LYS A 95 7.70 10.40 -0.79
C LYS A 95 7.36 8.94 -0.48
N HIS A 96 6.76 8.23 -1.44
CA HIS A 96 6.51 6.80 -1.33
C HIS A 96 7.79 5.98 -1.16
N ARG A 97 8.79 6.20 -2.02
CA ARG A 97 10.10 5.54 -1.93
C ARG A 97 10.84 5.88 -0.64
N SER A 98 10.74 7.13 -0.16
CA SER A 98 11.35 7.54 1.11
C SER A 98 10.75 6.75 2.27
N ALA A 99 9.42 6.74 2.39
CA ALA A 99 8.73 5.98 3.43
C ALA A 99 9.01 4.48 3.34
N TRP A 100 9.09 3.92 2.13
CA TRP A 100 9.47 2.52 1.95
C TRP A 100 10.89 2.23 2.44
N LYS A 101 11.86 3.09 2.13
CA LYS A 101 13.23 2.98 2.66
C LYS A 101 13.25 3.07 4.19
N ASP A 102 12.41 3.92 4.78
CA ASP A 102 12.32 4.05 6.23
C ASP A 102 11.75 2.78 6.87
N ILE A 103 10.75 2.14 6.26
CA ILE A 103 10.22 0.83 6.69
C ILE A 103 11.31 -0.24 6.61
N ILE A 104 12.04 -0.31 5.49
CA ILE A 104 13.14 -1.27 5.31
C ILE A 104 14.19 -1.08 6.40
N ARG A 105 14.65 0.17 6.58
CA ARG A 105 15.65 0.53 7.59
C ARG A 105 15.19 0.15 8.99
N SER A 106 13.96 0.52 9.36
CA SER A 106 13.41 0.24 10.68
C SER A 106 13.32 -1.26 10.96
N ALA A 107 12.85 -2.06 9.99
CA ALA A 107 12.85 -3.51 10.13
C ALA A 107 14.28 -4.04 10.34
N GLN A 108 15.23 -3.64 9.50
CA GLN A 108 16.62 -4.11 9.58
C GLN A 108 17.32 -3.72 10.89
N GLU A 109 17.13 -2.48 11.37
CA GLU A 109 17.73 -1.98 12.62
C GLU A 109 17.24 -2.74 13.86
N HIS A 110 16.04 -3.31 13.82
CA HIS A 110 15.41 -4.00 14.95
C HIS A 110 15.37 -5.53 14.76
N ASN A 111 16.05 -6.06 13.75
CA ASN A 111 16.16 -7.49 13.54
C ASN A 111 17.31 -8.06 14.40
N ASP A 112 17.01 -8.91 15.37
CA ASP A 112 17.98 -9.62 16.21
C ASP A 112 17.81 -11.15 16.04
N PRO A 113 18.42 -11.75 14.99
CA PRO A 113 18.22 -13.16 14.66
C PRO A 113 18.54 -14.09 15.83
N GLY A 114 17.56 -14.92 16.21
CA GLY A 114 17.67 -15.85 17.33
C GLY A 114 17.02 -15.35 18.62
N ASN A 115 16.77 -14.03 18.76
CA ASN A 115 16.03 -13.45 19.89
C ASN A 115 14.72 -12.78 19.46
N PHE A 116 14.73 -12.00 18.37
CA PHE A 116 13.57 -11.30 17.84
C PHE A 116 13.69 -11.05 16.33
N THR A 117 12.76 -11.56 15.54
CA THR A 117 12.83 -11.41 14.08
C THR A 117 11.89 -10.32 13.58
N THR A 118 12.41 -9.37 12.82
CA THR A 118 11.57 -8.42 12.08
C THR A 118 11.55 -8.78 10.61
N PHE A 119 10.45 -8.43 9.94
CA PHE A 119 10.35 -8.57 8.50
C PHE A 119 10.08 -7.23 7.83
N VAL A 120 10.76 -7.02 6.70
CA VAL A 120 10.39 -5.98 5.76
C VAL A 120 9.07 -6.39 5.09
N ALA A 121 8.03 -5.57 5.23
CA ALA A 121 6.71 -5.90 4.72
C ALA A 121 5.89 -4.67 4.35
N TYR A 122 4.89 -4.85 3.51
CA TYR A 122 3.88 -3.84 3.19
C TYR A 122 2.52 -4.48 2.93
N GLU A 123 1.48 -3.66 2.90
CA GLU A 123 0.13 -4.12 2.61
C GLU A 123 -0.25 -3.87 1.14
N TYR A 124 -0.69 -4.93 0.45
CA TYR A 124 -1.33 -4.85 -0.86
C TYR A 124 -2.85 -4.96 -0.71
N THR A 125 -3.56 -3.94 -1.19
CA THR A 125 -5.01 -3.82 -1.03
C THR A 125 -5.75 -4.04 -2.35
N THR A 126 -6.50 -5.14 -2.47
CA THR A 126 -7.49 -5.30 -3.56
C THR A 126 -8.80 -4.67 -3.11
N SER A 127 -9.59 -4.12 -4.04
CA SER A 127 -10.91 -3.57 -3.73
C SER A 127 -11.95 -4.05 -4.73
N THR A 128 -13.18 -4.29 -4.26
CA THR A 128 -14.33 -4.56 -5.12
C THR A 128 -14.56 -3.49 -6.18
N THR A 129 -15.09 -3.97 -7.30
CA THR A 129 -15.68 -3.23 -8.43
C THR A 129 -14.69 -2.60 -9.40
N ARG A 130 -14.63 -3.23 -10.58
CA ARG A 130 -14.00 -2.85 -11.87
C ARG A 130 -12.78 -3.71 -12.21
N SER A 131 -13.00 -4.61 -13.16
CA SER A 131 -11.99 -5.42 -13.84
C SER A 131 -11.92 -4.95 -15.29
N GLY A 132 -10.70 -4.83 -15.85
CA GLY A 132 -10.51 -4.50 -17.26
C GLY A 132 -10.97 -5.60 -18.22
N ASP A 133 -11.16 -6.82 -17.73
CA ASP A 133 -11.41 -8.00 -18.55
C ASP A 133 -12.80 -8.01 -19.20
N ASN A 134 -13.70 -7.09 -18.80
CA ASN A 134 -15.08 -7.01 -19.31
C ASN A 134 -15.47 -5.60 -19.82
N ILE A 135 -14.49 -4.80 -20.29
CA ILE A 135 -14.78 -3.48 -20.87
C ILE A 135 -15.49 -3.64 -22.22
N SER A 136 -16.66 -3.02 -22.37
CA SER A 136 -17.39 -2.93 -23.64
C SER A 136 -18.00 -1.54 -23.84
N VAL A 137 -18.53 -1.27 -25.05
CA VAL A 137 -19.24 0.00 -25.36
C VAL A 137 -20.41 0.26 -24.40
N LEU A 138 -21.06 -0.79 -23.92
CA LEU A 138 -22.18 -0.72 -22.96
C LEU A 138 -21.72 -0.90 -21.49
N ASN A 139 -20.45 -1.24 -21.28
CA ASN A 139 -19.82 -1.42 -19.98
C ASN A 139 -18.41 -0.80 -19.98
N PRO A 140 -18.30 0.53 -20.10
CA PRO A 140 -17.01 1.21 -20.27
C PRO A 140 -16.11 1.13 -19.03
N PHE A 141 -16.64 0.59 -17.92
CA PHE A 141 -15.95 0.45 -16.65
C PHE A 141 -15.64 -1.01 -16.28
N GLY A 142 -16.07 -1.97 -17.11
CA GLY A 142 -15.92 -3.40 -16.87
C GLY A 142 -16.77 -3.95 -15.71
N THR A 143 -17.13 -5.23 -15.79
CA THR A 143 -17.81 -5.97 -14.70
C THR A 143 -16.79 -6.89 -14.03
N GLY A 144 -16.48 -6.64 -12.76
CA GLY A 144 -15.57 -7.48 -11.97
C GLY A 144 -16.24 -8.79 -11.52
N PRO A 145 -15.44 -9.82 -11.27
CA PRO A 145 -14.83 -9.88 -9.95
C PRO A 145 -13.31 -9.99 -10.00
N TYR A 146 -12.63 -9.47 -8.99
CA TYR A 146 -11.34 -10.06 -8.57
C TYR A 146 -11.36 -10.39 -7.08
N GLU A 147 -12.13 -9.68 -6.27
CA GLU A 147 -12.55 -10.09 -4.91
C GLU A 147 -13.61 -9.13 -4.37
N GLY A 148 -14.48 -9.63 -3.50
CA GLY A 148 -15.51 -8.92 -2.73
C GLY A 148 -14.92 -8.08 -1.58
N GLY A 149 -15.13 -6.76 -1.51
CA GLY A 149 -14.67 -5.91 -0.41
C GLY A 149 -13.27 -5.33 -0.60
N ASN A 150 -12.74 -4.66 0.44
CA ASN A 150 -11.34 -4.24 0.52
C ASN A 150 -10.55 -5.37 1.19
N LEU A 151 -9.80 -6.16 0.42
CA LEU A 151 -8.98 -7.23 0.97
C LEU A 151 -7.53 -6.78 1.06
N HIS A 152 -7.03 -6.82 2.29
CA HIS A 152 -5.71 -6.38 2.68
C HIS A 152 -4.81 -7.63 2.78
N ARG A 153 -3.63 -7.58 2.18
CA ARG A 153 -2.67 -8.69 2.14
C ARG A 153 -1.31 -8.19 2.59
N ASN A 154 -0.64 -8.92 3.46
CA ASN A 154 0.72 -8.58 3.84
C ASN A 154 1.72 -9.30 2.92
N VAL A 155 2.51 -8.51 2.21
CA VAL A 155 3.65 -8.98 1.44
C VAL A 155 4.87 -8.90 2.34
N ILE A 156 5.43 -10.05 2.70
CA ILE A 156 6.55 -10.15 3.65
C ILE A 156 7.79 -10.62 2.90
N PHE A 157 8.87 -9.85 2.95
CA PHE A 157 10.14 -10.25 2.33
C PHE A 157 10.93 -11.15 3.28
N ARG A 158 11.57 -12.17 2.71
CA ARG A 158 12.51 -13.04 3.41
C ARG A 158 13.90 -12.43 3.25
N GLY A 159 14.38 -11.77 4.30
CA GLY A 159 15.69 -11.11 4.32
C GLY A 159 15.62 -9.66 3.84
N ASP A 160 16.76 -9.15 3.37
CA ASP A 160 17.01 -7.76 3.03
C ASP A 160 16.92 -7.44 1.53
N GLN A 161 16.84 -8.47 0.68
CA GLN A 161 16.67 -8.33 -0.77
C GLN A 161 15.23 -7.92 -1.11
N VAL A 162 15.03 -6.62 -1.32
CA VAL A 162 13.73 -6.01 -1.56
C VAL A 162 13.78 -5.06 -2.76
N THR A 163 12.60 -4.72 -3.30
CA THR A 163 12.50 -3.83 -4.46
C THR A 163 12.55 -2.35 -4.04
N VAL A 164 12.93 -1.48 -4.98
CA VAL A 164 12.97 -0.02 -4.77
C VAL A 164 11.57 0.57 -4.53
N GLU A 165 10.54 -0.04 -5.11
CA GLU A 165 9.14 0.30 -4.91
C GLU A 165 8.34 -0.99 -4.65
N PRO A 166 7.39 -1.00 -3.71
CA PRO A 166 6.44 -2.09 -3.56
C PRO A 166 5.47 -2.16 -4.76
N PHE A 167 4.95 -3.36 -5.03
CA PHE A 167 3.88 -3.56 -5.99
C PHE A 167 2.54 -3.26 -5.32
N SER A 168 1.88 -2.17 -5.70
CA SER A 168 0.64 -1.71 -5.07
C SER A 168 -0.55 -1.78 -6.03
N ARG A 169 -1.75 -1.48 -5.51
CA ARG A 169 -2.98 -1.37 -6.32
C ARG A 169 -2.92 -0.36 -7.47
N LEU A 170 -1.93 0.55 -7.45
CA LEU A 170 -1.70 1.50 -8.54
C LEU A 170 -1.02 0.85 -9.75
N LYS A 171 -0.47 -0.36 -9.59
CA LYS A 171 0.06 -1.17 -10.70
C LYS A 171 -1.00 -2.13 -11.21
N SER A 172 -1.65 -2.87 -10.32
CA SER A 172 -2.80 -3.72 -10.65
C SER A 172 -3.69 -3.95 -9.44
N LEU A 173 -5.00 -4.11 -9.69
CA LEU A 173 -5.98 -4.56 -8.71
C LEU A 173 -6.09 -6.09 -8.65
N ASN A 174 -5.57 -6.80 -9.66
CA ASN A 174 -5.60 -8.26 -9.71
C ASN A 174 -4.49 -8.83 -8.81
N PRO A 175 -4.82 -9.59 -7.75
CA PRO A 175 -3.80 -10.22 -6.92
C PRO A 175 -2.91 -11.22 -7.68
N GLU A 176 -3.36 -11.79 -8.80
CA GLU A 176 -2.54 -12.67 -9.64
C GLU A 176 -1.36 -11.94 -10.30
N ASP A 177 -1.52 -10.65 -10.61
CA ASP A 177 -0.42 -9.84 -11.16
C ASP A 177 0.66 -9.60 -10.10
N LEU A 178 0.27 -9.45 -8.83
CA LEU A 178 1.21 -9.42 -7.72
C LEU A 178 1.99 -10.73 -7.65
N TRP A 179 1.33 -11.89 -7.77
CA TRP A 179 2.01 -13.19 -7.74
C TRP A 179 3.00 -13.35 -8.88
N THR A 180 2.55 -13.06 -10.11
CA THR A 180 3.39 -13.10 -11.31
C THR A 180 4.61 -12.19 -11.19
N TRP A 181 4.42 -10.99 -10.65
CA TRP A 181 5.52 -10.06 -10.38
C TRP A 181 6.51 -10.62 -9.34
N MET A 182 6.01 -11.20 -8.24
CA MET A 182 6.87 -11.78 -7.21
C MET A 182 7.62 -13.03 -7.72
N ASP A 183 6.97 -13.89 -8.52
CA ASP A 183 7.61 -15.05 -9.16
C ASP A 183 8.74 -14.59 -10.09
N GLY A 184 8.48 -13.62 -10.97
CA GLY A 184 9.52 -13.08 -11.84
C GLY A 184 10.71 -12.46 -11.10
N LEU A 185 10.51 -11.93 -9.88
CA LEU A 185 11.61 -11.47 -9.04
C LEU A 185 12.36 -12.62 -8.37
N ARG A 186 11.67 -13.67 -7.94
CA ARG A 186 12.29 -14.89 -7.38
C ARG A 186 13.12 -15.63 -8.41
N ASP A 187 12.60 -15.79 -9.63
CA ASP A 187 13.28 -16.50 -10.73
C ASP A 187 14.59 -15.80 -11.13
N ARG A 188 14.64 -14.47 -11.00
CA ARG A 188 15.85 -13.66 -11.22
C ARG A 188 16.77 -13.57 -9.99
N GLY A 189 16.40 -14.20 -8.88
CA GLY A 189 17.16 -14.13 -7.62
C GLY A 189 17.20 -12.73 -6.98
N LEU A 190 16.26 -11.85 -7.34
CA LEU A 190 16.22 -10.46 -6.87
C LEU A 190 15.53 -10.30 -5.53
N ILE A 191 14.63 -11.23 -5.17
CA ILE A 191 13.97 -11.25 -3.87
C ILE A 191 13.87 -12.69 -3.37
N ARG A 192 13.65 -12.79 -2.05
CA ARG A 192 13.00 -13.94 -1.43
C ARG A 192 11.81 -13.39 -0.65
N SER A 193 10.66 -14.04 -0.68
CA SER A 193 9.45 -13.49 -0.08
C SER A 193 8.49 -14.59 0.37
N LEU A 194 7.79 -14.35 1.47
CA LEU A 194 6.64 -15.13 1.92
C LEU A 194 5.40 -14.26 1.80
N PHE A 195 4.33 -14.79 1.23
CA PHE A 195 3.07 -14.08 1.11
C PHE A 195 2.10 -14.58 2.18
N LEU A 196 1.56 -13.67 3.00
CA LEU A 196 0.60 -14.01 4.04
C LEU A 196 -0.67 -13.18 3.87
N ILE A 197 -1.79 -13.88 3.64
CA ILE A 197 -3.12 -13.27 3.63
C ILE A 197 -3.56 -13.13 5.09
N ILE A 198 -3.60 -11.90 5.60
CA ILE A 198 -4.27 -11.58 6.86
C ILE A 198 -5.44 -10.67 6.51
N PRO A 199 -6.70 -11.14 6.55
CA PRO A 199 -7.83 -10.24 6.48
C PRO A 199 -7.78 -9.30 7.68
N MET A 200 -7.49 -8.03 7.42
CA MET A 200 -7.52 -6.87 8.33
C MET A 200 -7.61 -7.22 9.83
N ALA A 201 -6.47 -7.37 10.48
CA ALA A 201 -6.38 -7.37 11.95
C ALA A 201 -5.28 -6.40 12.36
N LEU A 202 -5.71 -5.34 13.04
CA LEU A 202 -4.87 -4.51 13.89
C LEU A 202 -4.09 -5.43 14.84
N MET A 203 -2.75 -5.36 14.79
CA MET A 203 -1.84 -5.88 15.81
C MET A 203 -2.03 -7.37 16.18
N VAL A 204 -1.36 -8.29 15.47
CA VAL A 204 -1.18 -9.67 15.97
C VAL A 204 -0.10 -9.64 17.04
N LYS A 205 -0.50 -9.45 18.29
CA LYS A 205 0.32 -9.79 19.45
C LYS A 205 -0.09 -11.19 19.88
N CYS A 206 0.74 -12.21 19.61
CA CYS A 206 0.64 -13.47 20.32
C CYS A 206 1.06 -13.19 21.77
N LEU A 207 0.09 -12.86 22.62
CA LEU A 207 0.29 -12.87 24.06
C LEU A 207 0.22 -14.33 24.50
N ASN A 208 1.26 -14.77 25.23
CA ASN A 208 1.26 -16.02 25.98
C ASN A 208 0.15 -16.03 27.03
#